data_AF-A0A0R3TSC2-F1
#
_entry.id   AF-A0A0R3TSC2-F1
#
_cell.length_a   1.000
_cell.length_b   1.000
_cell.length_c   1.000
_cell.angle_alpha   90.00
_cell.angle_beta   90.00
_cell.angle_gamma   90.00
#
_symmetry.space_group_name_H-M   'P 1'
#
loop_
_entity.id
_entity.type
_entity.pdbx_description
1 polymer ?
#
loop_
_entity_poly.entity_id
_entity_poly.type
_entity_poly.pdbx_seq_one_letter_code
_entity_poly.pdbx_strand_id
1 'polypeptide(L)'
;MSGNQGMQMLIPLVNKLQDAFASLSVPLNLDLPQIAVVGSQSAGKSSVLENFVGRDFLPRGSGIVTRRPLILQLIHGPTEYAEFLHLKNKHFTNFDDVRKEIEAETDRVTGKNKGISNIPINLRVYSPQVLNLTLIDLPGLTKVPVGDQPHDIEQQIRNMILEFIEPENTLILAVTPANSDLANSDALKIAKEVDPTGIRTIVDEKALRREIAYAIRNVQGIRGGLFTPDQAFDVIVRDRIGRLLPPTLTCIDQVVSKLSGIVHSCLEQMSSYPRLADEVERAINSRIRESEVKTKDQLRSLTEYQLAYMNTNHEDFIGFNNADPQNANQSAKQKLGNQVICSGWLALLNEKVLRGGSRYYWFVLTTESLTWYRNEEVSHYFYFLRYFC
;
A
#
# COMPACT_ATOMS: atom_id res chain seq x y z
N MET A 1 0.53 -16.60 6.77
CA MET A 1 1.50 -15.95 5.86
C MET A 1 0.94 -16.05 4.44
N SER A 2 0.11 -15.08 4.03
CA SER A 2 -0.48 -15.01 2.68
C SER A 2 0.53 -14.33 1.74
N GLY A 3 1.55 -15.07 1.29
CA GLY A 3 2.58 -14.53 0.41
C GLY A 3 2.13 -14.44 -1.04
N ASN A 4 2.33 -13.28 -1.67
CA ASN A 4 2.48 -13.00 -3.12
C ASN A 4 1.74 -13.88 -4.16
N GLN A 5 0.56 -14.42 -3.86
CA GLN A 5 -0.21 -15.29 -4.79
C GLN A 5 -0.51 -14.61 -6.12
N GLY A 6 -0.78 -13.30 -6.11
CA GLY A 6 -0.99 -12.51 -7.33
C GLY A 6 0.23 -12.49 -8.25
N MET A 7 1.45 -12.35 -7.69
CA MET A 7 2.69 -12.44 -8.49
C MET A 7 2.89 -13.86 -9.02
N GLN A 8 2.61 -14.90 -8.21
CA GLN A 8 2.72 -16.30 -8.65
C GLN A 8 1.79 -16.63 -9.81
N MET A 9 0.63 -15.99 -9.90
CA MET A 9 -0.32 -16.14 -11.01
C MET A 9 0.11 -15.36 -12.27
N LEU A 10 0.79 -14.22 -12.09
CA LEU A 10 1.31 -13.38 -13.18
C LEU A 10 2.57 -13.97 -13.82
N ILE A 11 3.44 -14.65 -13.06
CA ILE A 11 4.69 -15.24 -13.56
C ILE A 11 4.45 -16.15 -14.79
N PRO A 12 3.55 -17.15 -14.76
CA PRO A 12 3.28 -18.00 -15.92
C PRO A 12 2.73 -17.23 -17.12
N LEU A 13 1.96 -16.16 -16.88
CA LEU A 13 1.35 -15.36 -17.94
C LEU A 13 2.40 -14.50 -18.66
N VAL A 14 3.26 -13.83 -17.88
CA VAL A 14 4.37 -13.02 -18.41
C VAL A 14 5.39 -13.89 -19.13
N ASN A 15 5.72 -15.06 -18.59
CA ASN A 15 6.61 -16.02 -19.25
C ASN A 15 6.00 -16.51 -20.57
N LYS A 16 4.70 -16.86 -20.62
CA LYS A 16 4.02 -17.22 -21.87
C LYS A 16 4.03 -16.09 -22.90
N LEU A 17 3.89 -14.85 -22.46
CA LEU A 17 4.03 -13.67 -23.32
C LEU A 17 5.47 -13.56 -23.86
N GLN A 18 6.47 -13.66 -23.00
CA GLN A 18 7.88 -13.64 -23.41
C GLN A 18 8.20 -14.76 -24.41
N ASP A 19 7.74 -15.99 -24.15
CA ASP A 19 7.92 -17.15 -25.02
C ASP A 19 7.23 -16.96 -26.38
N ALA A 20 6.00 -16.43 -26.37
CA ALA A 20 5.26 -16.14 -27.61
C ALA A 20 6.00 -15.12 -28.47
N PHE A 21 6.52 -14.04 -27.88
CA PHE A 21 7.26 -13.03 -28.63
C PHE A 21 8.66 -13.50 -29.07
N ALA A 22 9.34 -14.31 -28.24
CA ALA A 22 10.60 -14.95 -28.61
C ALA A 22 10.42 -15.88 -29.83
N SER A 23 9.31 -16.64 -29.89
CA SER A 23 8.99 -17.50 -31.04
C SER A 23 8.71 -16.73 -32.33
N LEU A 24 8.26 -15.48 -32.22
CA LEU A 24 8.01 -14.59 -33.35
C LEU A 24 9.26 -13.82 -33.80
N SER A 25 10.41 -14.02 -33.14
CA SER A 25 11.66 -13.25 -33.37
C SER A 25 11.47 -11.73 -33.25
N VAL A 26 10.40 -11.29 -32.58
CA VAL A 26 10.16 -9.88 -32.29
C VAL A 26 10.78 -9.58 -30.94
N PRO A 27 11.77 -8.66 -30.84
CA PRO A 27 12.31 -8.27 -29.55
C PRO A 27 11.20 -7.64 -28.71
N LEU A 28 10.78 -8.35 -27.67
CA LEU A 28 9.84 -7.83 -26.70
C LEU A 28 10.59 -6.91 -25.73
N ASN A 29 10.75 -5.64 -26.11
CA ASN A 29 11.11 -4.59 -25.15
C ASN A 29 9.87 -4.25 -24.32
N LEU A 30 9.45 -5.18 -23.45
CA LEU A 30 8.57 -4.83 -22.34
C LEU A 30 9.43 -4.08 -21.32
N ASP A 31 9.54 -2.77 -21.49
CA ASP A 31 10.06 -1.89 -20.45
C ASP A 31 9.02 -1.85 -19.33
N LEU A 32 9.07 -2.86 -18.46
CA LEU A 32 8.26 -2.85 -17.25
C LEU A 32 8.60 -1.59 -16.46
N PRO A 33 7.58 -0.86 -15.97
CA PRO A 33 7.80 0.38 -15.28
C PRO A 33 8.61 0.13 -14.02
N GLN A 34 9.55 1.03 -13.74
CA GLN A 34 10.34 0.99 -12.52
C GLN A 34 9.48 1.53 -11.37
N ILE A 35 9.63 0.98 -10.16
CA ILE A 35 8.88 1.48 -8.99
C ILE A 35 9.86 2.19 -8.06
N ALA A 36 9.73 3.50 -7.94
CA ALA A 36 10.51 4.30 -7.00
C ALA A 36 9.74 4.50 -5.69
N VAL A 37 10.36 4.12 -4.58
CA VAL A 37 9.75 4.23 -3.24
C VAL A 37 10.15 5.56 -2.62
N VAL A 38 9.17 6.42 -2.39
CA VAL A 38 9.36 7.78 -1.84
C VAL A 38 8.63 7.90 -0.51
N GLY A 39 9.29 8.49 0.48
CA GLY A 39 8.75 8.56 1.84
C GLY A 39 9.63 9.38 2.76
N SER A 40 9.05 9.89 3.84
CA SER A 40 9.86 10.49 4.93
C SER A 40 10.81 9.45 5.54
N GLN A 41 11.79 9.94 6.29
CA GLN A 41 12.61 9.06 7.13
C GLN A 41 11.72 8.22 8.05
N SER A 42 12.04 6.93 8.19
CA SER A 42 11.28 5.97 9.02
C SER A 42 9.82 5.74 8.60
N ALA A 43 9.41 6.14 7.39
CA ALA A 43 8.06 5.89 6.88
C ALA A 43 7.72 4.41 6.65
N GLY A 44 8.72 3.52 6.70
CA GLY A 44 8.55 2.09 6.41
C GLY A 44 8.92 1.67 4.99
N LYS A 45 9.63 2.52 4.23
CA LYS A 45 10.07 2.25 2.84
C LYS A 45 10.76 0.89 2.70
N SER A 46 11.76 0.63 3.54
CA SER A 46 12.51 -0.63 3.53
C SER A 46 11.61 -1.83 3.83
N SER A 47 10.69 -1.71 4.80
CA SER A 47 9.73 -2.77 5.11
C SER A 47 8.78 -3.07 3.94
N VAL A 48 8.36 -2.04 3.20
CA VAL A 48 7.52 -2.21 2.00
C VAL A 48 8.27 -3.00 0.93
N LEU A 49 9.54 -2.66 0.67
CA LEU A 49 10.40 -3.38 -0.28
C LEU A 49 10.68 -4.83 0.14
N GLU A 50 10.97 -5.05 1.42
CA GLU A 50 11.20 -6.39 1.98
C GLU A 50 9.96 -7.28 1.86
N ASN A 51 8.75 -6.71 1.95
CA ASN A 51 7.51 -7.44 1.70
C ASN A 51 7.36 -7.90 0.23
N PHE A 52 7.85 -7.13 -0.74
CA PHE A 52 7.86 -7.58 -2.15
C PHE A 52 8.75 -8.80 -2.35
N VAL A 53 9.90 -8.84 -1.67
CA VAL A 53 10.88 -9.93 -1.76
C VAL A 53 10.56 -11.10 -0.83
N GLY A 54 9.88 -10.84 0.29
CA GLY A 54 9.61 -11.83 1.34
C GLY A 54 10.82 -12.12 2.25
N ARG A 55 11.85 -11.27 2.23
CA ARG A 55 13.12 -11.45 2.97
C ARG A 55 13.53 -10.12 3.60
N ASP A 56 14.11 -10.19 4.81
CA ASP A 56 14.78 -9.05 5.43
C ASP A 56 16.23 -8.97 4.94
N PHE A 57 16.58 -7.93 4.18
CA PHE A 57 17.93 -7.74 3.64
C PHE A 57 18.36 -6.28 3.55
N LEU A 58 17.44 -5.35 3.85
CA LEU A 58 17.77 -3.93 3.87
C LEU A 58 18.34 -3.56 5.24
N PRO A 59 19.24 -2.57 5.29
CA PRO A 59 19.77 -2.07 6.56
C PRO A 59 18.65 -1.53 7.46
N ARG A 60 18.81 -1.65 8.79
CA ARG A 60 17.88 -1.09 9.79
C ARG A 60 18.68 -0.32 10.83
N GLY A 61 18.24 0.88 11.20
CA GLY A 61 18.94 1.71 12.17
C GLY A 61 18.22 3.01 12.52
N SER A 62 18.78 3.75 13.47
CA SER A 62 18.35 5.11 13.81
C SER A 62 19.10 6.14 12.94
N GLY A 63 18.40 7.16 12.44
CA GLY A 63 18.96 8.14 11.50
C GLY A 63 18.64 7.81 10.03
N ILE A 64 19.36 8.43 9.09
CA ILE A 64 19.22 8.13 7.66
C ILE A 64 19.86 6.78 7.38
N VAL A 65 19.02 5.77 7.21
CA VAL A 65 19.46 4.39 6.97
C VAL A 65 19.87 4.21 5.51
N THR A 66 18.97 4.52 4.57
CA THR A 66 19.24 4.56 3.13
C THR A 66 19.94 5.88 2.78
N ARG A 67 21.27 5.86 2.62
CA ARG A 67 22.10 7.04 2.29
C ARG A 67 22.50 7.12 0.81
N ARG A 68 22.23 6.05 0.05
CA ARG A 68 22.44 5.93 -1.40
C ARG A 68 21.20 5.30 -2.00
N PRO A 69 20.80 5.66 -3.24
CA PRO A 69 19.75 4.95 -3.96
C PRO A 69 20.12 3.47 -4.11
N LEU A 70 19.17 2.57 -3.87
CA LEU A 70 19.34 1.14 -4.13
C LEU A 70 18.45 0.75 -5.31
N ILE A 71 19.08 0.38 -6.42
CA ILE A 71 18.41 -0.19 -7.58
C ILE A 71 18.35 -1.70 -7.37
N LEU A 72 17.18 -2.19 -7.01
CA LEU A 72 16.87 -3.59 -6.74
C LEU A 72 16.17 -4.20 -7.95
N GLN A 73 16.89 -5.06 -8.67
CA GLN A 73 16.36 -5.82 -9.79
C GLN A 73 15.94 -7.20 -9.29
N LEU A 74 14.64 -7.44 -9.22
CA LEU A 74 14.09 -8.76 -8.99
C LEU A 74 14.08 -9.50 -10.33
N ILE A 75 14.65 -10.69 -10.35
CA ILE A 75 14.74 -11.54 -11.54
C ILE A 75 14.14 -12.89 -11.18
N HIS A 76 13.15 -13.32 -11.95
CA HIS A 76 12.59 -14.64 -11.82
C HIS A 76 13.64 -15.69 -12.21
N GLY A 77 13.90 -16.64 -11.31
CA GLY A 77 14.90 -17.67 -11.54
C GLY A 77 14.67 -18.92 -10.69
N PRO A 78 15.19 -20.09 -11.09
CA PRO A 78 14.97 -21.35 -10.39
C PRO A 78 15.70 -21.44 -9.04
N THR A 79 16.71 -20.59 -8.82
CA THR A 79 17.56 -20.58 -7.62
C THR A 79 17.50 -19.23 -6.94
N GLU A 80 17.41 -19.23 -5.61
CA GLU A 80 17.38 -18.01 -4.79
C GLU A 80 18.80 -17.57 -4.44
N TYR A 81 19.24 -16.43 -4.97
CA TYR A 81 20.53 -15.81 -4.65
C TYR A 81 20.54 -14.32 -5.02
N ALA A 82 21.50 -13.57 -4.49
CA ALA A 82 21.70 -12.18 -4.83
C ALA A 82 23.11 -11.92 -5.41
N GLU A 83 23.22 -10.92 -6.29
CA GLU A 83 24.49 -10.48 -6.88
C GLU A 83 24.55 -8.94 -6.88
N PHE A 84 25.69 -8.38 -6.51
CA PHE A 84 25.96 -6.95 -6.62
C PHE A 84 26.76 -6.64 -7.87
N LEU A 85 26.45 -5.52 -8.53
CA LEU A 85 27.19 -5.10 -9.73
C LEU A 85 28.67 -4.79 -9.44
N HIS A 86 28.99 -4.31 -8.24
CA HIS A 86 30.37 -4.01 -7.82
C HIS A 86 31.16 -5.25 -7.37
N LEU A 87 30.49 -6.40 -7.16
CA LEU A 87 31.09 -7.68 -6.78
C LEU A 87 30.72 -8.76 -7.80
N LYS A 88 31.21 -8.61 -9.02
CA LYS A 88 30.96 -9.54 -10.13
C LYS A 88 31.31 -10.99 -9.74
N ASN A 89 30.43 -11.93 -10.09
CA ASN A 89 30.59 -13.38 -9.88
C ASN A 89 30.55 -13.83 -8.41
N LYS A 90 30.13 -12.98 -7.47
CA LYS A 90 29.89 -13.38 -6.07
C LYS A 90 28.40 -13.54 -5.83
N HIS A 91 27.98 -14.78 -5.63
CA HIS A 91 26.59 -15.09 -5.27
C HIS A 91 26.42 -15.09 -3.75
N PHE A 92 25.43 -14.34 -3.28
CA PHE A 92 25.02 -14.28 -1.89
C PHE A 92 23.78 -15.15 -1.71
N THR A 93 23.88 -16.21 -0.92
CA THR A 93 22.73 -17.05 -0.54
C THR A 93 22.14 -16.65 0.81
N ASN A 94 22.94 -15.98 1.65
CA ASN A 94 22.52 -15.43 2.93
C ASN A 94 22.20 -13.94 2.80
N PHE A 95 20.95 -13.56 3.05
CA PHE A 95 20.47 -12.18 2.95
C PHE A 95 20.99 -11.27 4.09
N ASP A 96 21.46 -11.84 5.21
CA ASP A 96 22.18 -11.04 6.22
C ASP A 96 23.53 -10.54 5.69
N ASP A 97 24.19 -11.31 4.82
CA ASP A 97 25.43 -10.89 4.19
C ASP A 97 25.19 -9.86 3.09
N VAL A 98 24.03 -9.92 2.41
CA VAL A 98 23.55 -8.87 1.52
C VAL A 98 23.36 -7.57 2.29
N ARG A 99 22.70 -7.61 3.46
CA ARG A 99 22.51 -6.42 4.32
C ARG A 99 23.86 -5.79 4.70
N LYS A 100 24.79 -6.59 5.21
CA LYS A 100 26.14 -6.11 5.61
C LYS A 100 26.90 -5.53 4.44
N GLU A 101 26.77 -6.12 3.24
CA GLU A 101 27.41 -5.62 2.04
C GLU A 101 26.84 -4.25 1.62
N ILE A 102 25.51 -4.05 1.70
CA ILE A 102 24.88 -2.74 1.43
C ILE A 102 25.43 -1.68 2.39
N GLU A 103 25.54 -2.01 3.69
CA GLU A 103 26.09 -1.10 4.71
C GLU A 103 27.56 -0.77 4.43
N ALA A 104 28.39 -1.79 4.16
CA ALA A 104 29.81 -1.63 3.87
C ALA A 104 30.05 -0.82 2.59
N GLU A 105 29.30 -1.10 1.52
CA GLU A 105 29.41 -0.38 0.25
C GLU A 105 28.90 1.06 0.35
N THR A 106 27.92 1.30 1.21
CA THR A 106 27.46 2.65 1.52
C THR A 106 28.57 3.43 2.24
N ASP A 107 29.09 2.88 3.34
CA ASP A 107 30.16 3.51 4.14
C ASP A 107 31.45 3.73 3.35
N ARG A 108 31.75 2.86 2.38
CA ARG A 108 32.92 3.01 1.50
C ARG A 108 32.88 4.31 0.69
N VAL A 109 31.71 4.72 0.24
CA VAL A 109 31.52 5.91 -0.62
C VAL A 109 31.18 7.15 0.19
N THR A 110 30.31 7.04 1.19
CA THR A 110 29.81 8.20 1.95
C THR A 110 30.55 8.45 3.26
N GLY A 111 31.45 7.54 3.65
CA GLY A 111 32.09 7.55 4.95
C GLY A 111 31.13 7.19 6.09
N LYS A 112 31.65 7.12 7.31
CA LYS A 112 30.86 6.78 8.51
C LYS A 112 30.05 7.96 9.09
N ASN A 113 30.28 9.18 8.60
CA ASN A 113 29.70 10.40 9.16
C ASN A 113 28.36 10.81 8.51
N LYS A 114 27.48 9.83 8.21
CA LYS A 114 26.10 10.05 7.75
C LYS A 114 25.93 10.87 6.46
N GLY A 115 26.96 10.95 5.62
CA GLY A 115 26.88 11.56 4.29
C GLY A 115 25.97 10.79 3.34
N ILE A 116 25.52 11.43 2.27
CA ILE A 116 24.72 10.80 1.19
C ILE A 116 25.48 10.84 -0.13
N SER A 117 25.08 10.00 -1.08
CA SER A 117 25.60 10.03 -2.45
C SER A 117 24.51 9.63 -3.44
N ASN A 118 24.48 10.28 -4.60
CA ASN A 118 23.56 9.97 -5.69
C ASN A 118 24.00 8.73 -6.52
N ILE A 119 25.20 8.20 -6.27
CA ILE A 119 25.68 7.00 -6.99
C ILE A 119 24.91 5.77 -6.47
N PRO A 120 24.09 5.10 -7.30
CA PRO A 120 23.26 3.99 -6.84
C PRO A 120 24.07 2.74 -6.51
N ILE A 121 23.53 1.91 -5.63
CA ILE A 121 23.96 0.52 -5.43
C ILE A 121 23.06 -0.36 -6.29
N ASN A 122 23.62 -1.18 -7.16
CA ASN A 122 22.87 -2.08 -8.02
C ASN A 122 22.91 -3.50 -7.44
N LEU A 123 21.73 -4.01 -7.09
CA LEU A 123 21.53 -5.33 -6.50
C LEU A 123 20.54 -6.12 -7.37
N ARG A 124 20.94 -7.33 -7.77
CA ARG A 124 20.08 -8.30 -8.44
C ARG A 124 19.70 -9.38 -7.45
N VAL A 125 18.42 -9.69 -7.34
CA VAL A 125 17.90 -10.81 -6.54
C VAL A 125 17.18 -11.76 -7.46
N TYR A 126 17.73 -12.96 -7.58
CA TYR A 126 17.14 -14.07 -8.30
C TYR A 126 16.26 -14.86 -7.32
N SER A 127 15.02 -15.14 -7.69
CA SER A 127 14.12 -15.96 -6.86
C SER A 127 12.99 -16.57 -7.68
N PRO A 128 12.51 -17.78 -7.35
CA PRO A 128 11.34 -18.36 -8.01
C PRO A 128 10.03 -17.67 -7.61
N GLN A 129 10.05 -16.84 -6.56
CA GLN A 129 8.85 -16.23 -5.97
C GLN A 129 8.61 -14.78 -6.41
N VAL A 130 9.46 -14.24 -7.28
CA VAL A 130 9.40 -12.84 -7.74
C VAL A 130 9.14 -12.75 -9.24
N LEU A 131 8.57 -11.62 -9.67
CA LEU A 131 8.50 -11.21 -11.07
C LEU A 131 9.79 -10.45 -11.46
N ASN A 132 10.05 -10.37 -12.77
CA ASN A 132 11.05 -9.46 -13.29
C ASN A 132 10.59 -8.02 -13.04
N LEU A 133 11.19 -7.32 -12.08
CA LEU A 133 10.77 -5.98 -11.67
C LEU A 133 11.98 -5.19 -11.20
N THR A 134 12.01 -3.89 -11.48
CA THR A 134 13.00 -2.98 -10.89
C THR A 134 12.34 -2.10 -9.84
N LEU A 135 12.82 -2.21 -8.61
CA LEU A 135 12.43 -1.41 -7.46
C LEU A 135 13.59 -0.46 -7.13
N ILE A 136 13.28 0.77 -6.76
CA ILE A 136 14.28 1.77 -6.37
C ILE A 136 13.98 2.24 -4.94
N ASP A 137 14.86 1.90 -3.99
CA ASP A 137 14.81 2.49 -2.65
C ASP A 137 15.55 3.83 -2.67
N LEU A 138 14.87 4.90 -2.24
CA LEU A 138 15.45 6.24 -2.19
C LEU A 138 15.65 6.68 -0.74
N PRO A 139 16.65 7.55 -0.47
CA PRO A 139 16.80 8.16 0.84
C PRO A 139 15.51 8.81 1.35
N GLY A 140 15.27 8.71 2.65
CA GLY A 140 14.09 9.31 3.26
C GLY A 140 14.18 10.83 3.32
N LEU A 141 13.09 11.53 3.04
CA LEU A 141 13.02 12.98 3.20
C LEU A 141 13.24 13.38 4.68
N THR A 142 14.15 14.32 4.93
CA THR A 142 14.49 14.87 6.25
C THR A 142 14.53 16.40 6.20
N LYS A 143 13.96 17.06 7.21
CA LYS A 143 13.91 18.54 7.31
C LYS A 143 15.02 19.16 8.18
N VAL A 144 15.69 18.33 8.97
CA VAL A 144 16.70 18.78 9.93
C VAL A 144 17.96 17.94 9.72
N PRO A 145 19.12 18.56 9.44
CA PRO A 145 20.39 17.84 9.32
C PRO A 145 20.77 17.23 10.68
N VAL A 146 21.37 16.04 10.65
CA VAL A 146 21.79 15.31 11.85
C VAL A 146 23.26 14.89 11.75
N GLY A 147 24.08 15.25 12.74
CA GLY A 147 25.53 14.99 12.72
C GLY A 147 26.26 15.97 11.81
N ASP A 148 27.21 15.49 11.01
CA ASP A 148 28.03 16.30 10.08
C ASP A 148 27.33 16.55 8.72
N GLN A 149 26.01 16.36 8.65
CA GLN A 149 25.27 16.59 7.42
C GLN A 149 25.24 18.08 7.07
N PRO A 150 25.41 18.44 5.80
CA PRO A 150 25.42 19.84 5.40
C PRO A 150 24.01 20.45 5.55
N HIS A 151 23.94 21.77 5.71
CA HIS A 151 22.68 22.48 5.93
C HIS A 151 21.68 22.35 4.77
N ASP A 152 22.15 22.02 3.56
CA ASP A 152 21.37 21.82 2.34
C ASP A 152 20.99 20.34 2.09
N ILE A 153 21.15 19.44 3.07
CA ILE A 153 20.87 18.01 2.93
C ILE A 153 19.45 17.72 2.43
N GLU A 154 18.46 18.50 2.88
CA GLU A 154 17.07 18.37 2.45
C GLU A 154 16.96 18.56 0.93
N GLN A 155 17.62 19.59 0.40
CA GLN A 155 17.59 19.91 -1.02
C GLN A 155 18.39 18.90 -1.85
N GLN A 156 19.50 18.39 -1.32
CA GLN A 156 20.26 17.31 -1.98
C GLN A 156 19.45 16.02 -2.09
N ILE A 157 18.79 15.59 -1.01
CA ILE A 157 17.92 14.39 -1.01
C ILE A 157 16.75 14.60 -1.97
N ARG A 158 16.14 15.79 -1.95
CA ARG A 158 15.04 16.13 -2.85
C ARG A 158 15.46 16.05 -4.32
N ASN A 159 16.58 16.67 -4.69
CA ASN A 159 17.11 16.64 -6.06
C ASN A 159 17.43 15.21 -6.50
N MET A 160 18.00 14.40 -5.60
CA MET A 160 18.25 13.00 -5.85
C MET A 160 16.96 12.22 -6.10
N ILE A 161 15.91 12.43 -5.30
CA ILE A 161 14.62 11.76 -5.52
C ILE A 161 14.03 12.16 -6.88
N LEU A 162 14.05 13.45 -7.22
CA LEU A 162 13.52 13.97 -8.49
C LEU A 162 14.17 13.28 -9.69
N GLU A 163 15.49 13.08 -9.68
CA GLU A 163 16.23 12.38 -10.75
C GLU A 163 15.64 10.97 -11.06
N PHE A 164 15.11 10.28 -10.05
CA PHE A 164 14.53 8.94 -10.22
C PHE A 164 13.02 8.94 -10.52
N ILE A 165 12.28 9.97 -10.10
CA ILE A 165 10.80 10.02 -10.25
C ILE A 165 10.32 10.90 -11.40
N GLU A 166 11.17 11.75 -11.97
CA GLU A 166 10.86 12.59 -13.12
C GLU A 166 10.59 11.78 -14.42
N PRO A 167 11.28 10.66 -14.71
CA PRO A 167 10.96 9.83 -15.86
C PRO A 167 9.51 9.30 -15.86
N GLU A 168 8.83 9.41 -17.00
CA GLU A 168 7.40 9.04 -17.14
C GLU A 168 7.14 7.54 -16.96
N ASN A 169 8.14 6.69 -17.25
CA ASN A 169 8.08 5.23 -17.06
C ASN A 169 8.39 4.76 -15.62
N THR A 170 8.36 5.68 -14.65
CA THR A 170 8.53 5.37 -13.23
C THR A 170 7.20 5.49 -12.48
N LEU A 171 6.77 4.39 -11.86
CA LEU A 171 5.71 4.38 -10.87
C LEU A 171 6.24 4.89 -9.53
N ILE A 172 5.51 5.79 -8.89
CA ILE A 172 5.88 6.41 -7.62
C ILE A 172 5.09 5.74 -6.50
N LEU A 173 5.78 5.00 -5.63
CA LEU A 173 5.17 4.44 -4.42
C LEU A 173 5.35 5.41 -3.25
N ALA A 174 4.30 6.20 -2.97
CA ALA A 174 4.31 7.22 -1.94
C ALA A 174 3.96 6.63 -0.56
N VAL A 175 4.99 6.38 0.25
CA VAL A 175 4.88 5.78 1.59
C VAL A 175 4.76 6.87 2.65
N THR A 176 3.63 6.87 3.38
CA THR A 176 3.35 7.84 4.45
C THR A 176 3.10 7.11 5.78
N PRO A 177 3.72 7.52 6.91
CA PRO A 177 3.44 6.95 8.23
C PRO A 177 1.95 7.01 8.62
N ALA A 178 1.47 6.03 9.42
CA ALA A 178 0.08 5.97 9.86
C ALA A 178 -0.31 7.10 10.83
N ASN A 179 0.66 7.52 11.63
CA ASN A 179 0.52 8.53 12.66
C ASN A 179 0.66 9.96 12.14
N SER A 180 0.93 10.15 10.84
CA SER A 180 1.08 11.47 10.22
C SER A 180 -0.08 11.78 9.28
N ASP A 181 -0.48 13.04 9.23
CA ASP A 181 -1.50 13.49 8.29
C ASP A 181 -0.98 13.43 6.84
N LEU A 182 -1.68 12.69 5.98
CA LEU A 182 -1.48 12.61 4.53
C LEU A 182 -1.45 13.97 3.84
N ALA A 183 -2.23 14.96 4.32
CA ALA A 183 -2.20 16.32 3.77
C ALA A 183 -0.81 16.98 3.92
N ASN A 184 -0.05 16.53 4.92
CA ASN A 184 1.31 16.97 5.21
C ASN A 184 2.38 16.01 4.70
N SER A 185 2.02 14.95 3.96
CA SER A 185 2.97 13.96 3.46
C SER A 185 3.94 14.59 2.46
N ASP A 186 5.22 14.61 2.83
CA ASP A 186 6.27 15.12 1.95
C ASP A 186 6.43 14.23 0.70
N ALA A 187 6.11 12.93 0.79
CA ALA A 187 6.10 12.00 -0.33
C ALA A 187 5.02 12.33 -1.37
N LEU A 188 3.84 12.75 -0.93
CA LEU A 188 2.78 13.18 -1.85
C LEU A 188 3.03 14.55 -2.43
N LYS A 189 3.66 15.46 -1.68
CA LYS A 189 4.01 16.79 -2.20
C LYS A 189 4.97 16.66 -3.36
N ILE A 190 6.06 15.89 -3.19
CA ILE A 190 7.05 15.70 -4.27
C ILE A 190 6.47 14.89 -5.44
N ALA A 191 5.61 13.90 -5.18
CA ALA A 191 4.95 13.15 -6.25
C ALA A 191 4.02 14.05 -7.10
N LYS A 192 3.27 14.96 -6.47
CA LYS A 192 2.38 15.89 -7.20
C LYS A 192 3.10 16.89 -8.10
N GLU A 193 4.37 17.16 -7.85
CA GLU A 193 5.18 18.05 -8.70
C GLU A 193 5.51 17.41 -10.05
N VAL A 194 5.68 16.08 -10.07
CA VAL A 194 6.04 15.30 -11.27
C VAL A 194 4.89 14.46 -11.84
N ASP A 195 3.81 14.28 -11.08
CA ASP A 195 2.56 13.61 -11.46
C ASP A 195 1.34 14.32 -10.83
N PRO A 196 0.96 15.51 -11.32
CA PRO A 196 -0.18 16.28 -10.79
C PRO A 196 -1.51 15.52 -10.89
N THR A 197 -1.65 14.66 -11.90
CA THR A 197 -2.84 13.85 -12.19
C THR A 197 -2.94 12.60 -11.33
N GLY A 198 -1.84 12.14 -10.73
CA GLY A 198 -1.80 10.93 -9.92
C GLY A 198 -1.93 9.62 -10.73
N ILE A 199 -1.59 9.62 -12.02
CA ILE A 199 -1.78 8.45 -12.91
C ILE A 199 -0.78 7.35 -12.57
N ARG A 200 0.44 7.74 -12.15
CA ARG A 200 1.56 6.83 -11.86
C ARG A 200 1.97 6.82 -10.39
N THR A 201 1.20 7.49 -9.53
CA THR A 201 1.45 7.56 -8.08
C THR A 201 0.55 6.59 -7.31
N ILE A 202 1.16 5.60 -6.67
CA ILE A 202 0.50 4.61 -5.81
C ILE A 202 0.58 5.11 -4.36
N VAL A 203 -0.57 5.21 -3.69
CA VAL A 203 -0.67 5.64 -2.29
C VAL A 203 -0.99 4.46 -1.39
N ASP A 204 -0.18 4.26 -0.35
CA ASP A 204 -0.35 3.21 0.65
C ASP A 204 -1.65 3.39 1.47
N GLU A 205 -2.29 2.27 1.82
CA GLU A 205 -3.63 1.93 2.38
C GLU A 205 -4.32 2.88 3.42
N LYS A 206 -3.67 3.97 3.84
CA LYS A 206 -4.15 4.91 4.87
C LYS A 206 -5.15 5.94 4.39
N ALA A 207 -5.21 6.23 3.08
CA ALA A 207 -6.27 7.05 2.52
C ALA A 207 -7.65 6.38 2.74
N LEU A 208 -7.73 5.07 2.58
CA LEU A 208 -8.91 4.27 2.88
C LEU A 208 -9.28 4.34 4.37
N ARG A 209 -8.29 4.20 5.27
CA ARG A 209 -8.53 4.35 6.74
C ARG A 209 -9.05 5.73 7.13
N ARG A 210 -8.64 6.77 6.41
CA ARG A 210 -9.13 8.15 6.62
C ARG A 210 -10.54 8.34 6.10
N GLU A 211 -10.85 7.82 4.92
CA GLU A 211 -12.22 7.80 4.39
C GLU A 211 -13.15 7.00 5.33
N ILE A 212 -12.68 5.87 5.87
CA ILE A 212 -13.36 5.12 6.92
C ILE A 212 -13.63 6.00 8.15
N ALA A 213 -12.63 6.70 8.65
CA ALA A 213 -12.79 7.59 9.80
C ALA A 213 -13.78 8.74 9.54
N TYR A 214 -13.75 9.35 8.35
CA TYR A 214 -14.71 10.41 7.98
C TYR A 214 -16.12 9.87 7.82
N ALA A 215 -16.30 8.71 7.17
CA ALA A 215 -17.60 8.08 7.02
C ALA A 215 -18.20 7.70 8.38
N ILE A 216 -17.43 7.10 9.28
CA ILE A 216 -17.86 6.81 10.67
C ILE A 216 -18.30 8.09 11.37
N ARG A 217 -17.49 9.15 11.31
CA ARG A 217 -17.79 10.43 11.97
C ARG A 217 -19.03 11.13 11.40
N ASN A 218 -19.23 11.06 10.08
CA ASN A 218 -20.39 11.65 9.40
C ASN A 218 -21.67 10.87 9.67
N VAL A 219 -21.59 9.54 9.77
CA VAL A 219 -22.72 8.66 10.14
C VAL A 219 -23.09 8.82 11.62
N GLN A 220 -22.11 8.98 12.52
CA GLN A 220 -22.33 9.22 13.96
C GLN A 220 -22.99 10.57 14.25
N GLY A 221 -22.73 11.59 13.42
CA GLY A 221 -23.24 12.94 13.64
C GLY A 221 -22.74 13.54 14.96
N ILE A 222 -23.60 14.27 15.68
CA ILE A 222 -23.26 15.00 16.93
C ILE A 222 -23.45 14.12 18.18
N ARG A 223 -24.05 12.92 18.05
CA ARG A 223 -24.27 12.00 19.17
C ARG A 223 -23.17 10.94 19.18
N GLY A 224 -22.34 10.96 20.22
CA GLY A 224 -21.35 9.90 20.44
C GLY A 224 -22.03 8.58 20.78
N GLY A 225 -22.39 7.80 19.76
CA GLY A 225 -22.93 6.45 19.90
C GLY A 225 -21.80 5.41 19.92
N LEU A 226 -21.90 4.43 20.82
CA LEU A 226 -20.91 3.36 21.01
C LEU A 226 -20.88 2.33 19.86
N PHE A 227 -21.91 2.30 19.02
CA PHE A 227 -22.06 1.34 17.92
C PHE A 227 -22.39 2.08 16.64
N THR A 228 -21.44 2.14 15.71
CA THR A 228 -21.68 2.55 14.30
C THR A 228 -20.66 1.93 13.32
N PRO A 229 -20.50 0.58 13.24
CA PRO A 229 -19.71 -0.02 12.16
C PRO A 229 -20.51 -0.19 10.85
N ASP A 230 -21.77 -0.63 10.92
CA ASP A 230 -22.47 -1.19 9.75
C ASP A 230 -22.82 -0.17 8.66
N GLN A 231 -23.30 1.01 9.06
CA GLN A 231 -23.68 2.06 8.11
C GLN A 231 -22.46 2.75 7.50
N ALA A 232 -21.38 2.90 8.25
CA ALA A 232 -20.14 3.46 7.72
C ALA A 232 -19.46 2.49 6.74
N PHE A 233 -19.46 1.19 7.07
CA PHE A 233 -19.03 0.13 6.17
C PHE A 233 -19.84 0.15 4.86
N ASP A 234 -21.17 0.26 4.96
CA ASP A 234 -22.07 0.32 3.80
C ASP A 234 -21.79 1.51 2.88
N VAL A 235 -21.65 2.72 3.45
CA VAL A 235 -21.35 3.94 2.67
C VAL A 235 -20.04 3.79 1.89
N ILE A 236 -19.00 3.23 2.51
CA ILE A 236 -17.67 3.10 1.89
C ILE A 236 -17.67 2.03 0.82
N VAL A 237 -18.24 0.86 1.11
CA VAL A 237 -18.27 -0.26 0.15
C VAL A 237 -19.11 0.14 -1.07
N ARG A 238 -20.23 0.84 -0.89
CA ARG A 238 -21.02 1.38 -2.00
C ARG A 238 -20.25 2.38 -2.85
N ASP A 239 -19.54 3.34 -2.24
CA ASP A 239 -18.69 4.27 -3.00
C ASP A 239 -17.62 3.51 -3.82
N ARG A 240 -17.00 2.49 -3.22
CA ARG A 240 -15.98 1.70 -3.90
C ARG A 240 -16.54 0.87 -5.05
N ILE A 241 -17.67 0.19 -4.86
CA ILE A 241 -18.34 -0.56 -5.94
C ILE A 241 -18.79 0.39 -7.06
N GLY A 242 -19.32 1.56 -6.71
CA GLY A 242 -19.77 2.56 -7.70
C GLY A 242 -18.64 3.07 -8.61
N ARG A 243 -17.42 3.22 -8.07
CA ARG A 243 -16.25 3.62 -8.85
C ARG A 243 -15.76 2.57 -9.87
N LEU A 244 -16.24 1.34 -9.81
CA LEU A 244 -15.90 0.29 -10.78
C LEU A 244 -16.67 0.41 -12.10
N LEU A 245 -17.79 1.14 -12.13
CA LEU A 245 -18.60 1.26 -13.33
C LEU A 245 -17.90 2.01 -14.47
N PRO A 246 -17.31 3.22 -14.27
CA PRO A 246 -16.60 3.93 -15.34
C PRO A 246 -15.50 3.10 -16.03
N PRO A 247 -14.53 2.46 -15.33
CA PRO A 247 -13.49 1.68 -16.00
C PRO A 247 -14.06 0.45 -16.73
N THR A 248 -15.14 -0.14 -16.22
CA THR A 248 -15.82 -1.28 -16.88
C THR A 248 -16.47 -0.84 -18.20
N LEU A 249 -17.10 0.33 -18.25
CA LEU A 249 -17.69 0.86 -19.49
C LEU A 249 -16.60 1.20 -20.51
N THR A 250 -15.49 1.79 -20.08
CA THR A 250 -14.33 2.06 -20.95
C THR A 250 -13.73 0.77 -21.52
N CYS A 251 -13.69 -0.32 -20.74
CA CYS A 251 -13.25 -1.63 -21.24
C CYS A 251 -14.14 -2.12 -22.39
N ILE A 252 -15.46 -1.96 -22.30
CA ILE A 252 -16.38 -2.31 -23.39
C ILE A 252 -16.11 -1.45 -24.63
N ASP A 253 -15.89 -0.14 -24.47
CA ASP A 253 -15.56 0.76 -25.58
C ASP A 253 -14.29 0.29 -26.31
N GLN A 254 -13.26 -0.12 -25.57
CA GLN A 254 -12.03 -0.65 -26.14
C GLN A 254 -12.25 -1.97 -26.89
N VAL A 255 -13.08 -2.88 -26.33
CA VAL A 255 -13.44 -4.14 -27.00
C VAL A 255 -14.20 -3.87 -28.29
N VAL A 256 -15.19 -2.96 -28.28
CA VAL A 256 -15.95 -2.56 -29.48
C VAL A 256 -15.04 -1.99 -30.55
N SER A 257 -14.14 -1.07 -30.17
CA SER A 257 -13.15 -0.51 -31.09
C SER A 257 -12.28 -1.61 -31.72
N LYS A 258 -11.84 -2.60 -30.93
CA LYS A 258 -11.03 -3.71 -31.45
C LYS A 258 -11.82 -4.63 -32.38
N LEU A 259 -13.09 -4.92 -32.05
CA LEU A 259 -13.98 -5.70 -32.91
C LEU A 259 -14.21 -5.01 -34.25
N SER A 260 -14.47 -3.70 -34.26
CA SER A 260 -14.59 -2.93 -35.50
C SER A 260 -13.30 -2.97 -36.34
N GLY A 261 -12.12 -2.92 -35.71
CA GLY A 261 -10.84 -3.07 -36.41
C GLY A 261 -10.65 -4.45 -37.06
N ILE A 262 -11.11 -5.53 -36.40
CA ILE A 262 -11.09 -6.88 -36.98
C ILE A 262 -12.03 -6.96 -38.19
N VAL A 263 -13.23 -6.40 -38.08
CA VAL A 263 -14.20 -6.37 -39.19
C VAL A 263 -13.59 -5.69 -40.41
N HIS A 264 -12.94 -4.53 -40.22
CA HIS A 264 -12.27 -3.81 -41.31
C HIS A 264 -11.19 -4.67 -41.99
N SER A 265 -10.33 -5.34 -41.21
CA SER A 265 -9.27 -6.20 -41.76
C SER A 265 -9.82 -7.42 -42.52
N CYS A 266 -10.95 -7.98 -42.09
CA CYS A 266 -11.62 -9.06 -42.83
C CYS A 266 -12.24 -8.56 -44.15
N LEU A 267 -12.79 -7.35 -44.17
CA LEU A 267 -13.42 -6.76 -45.37
C LEU A 267 -12.39 -6.43 -46.46
N GLU A 268 -11.15 -6.09 -46.10
CA GLU A 268 -10.06 -5.90 -47.07
C GLU A 268 -9.82 -7.17 -47.92
N GLN A 269 -9.99 -8.36 -47.33
CA GLN A 269 -9.89 -9.64 -48.04
C GLN A 269 -11.08 -9.89 -48.99
N MET A 270 -12.18 -9.15 -48.83
CA MET A 270 -13.39 -9.24 -49.67
C MET A 270 -13.42 -8.19 -50.80
N SER A 271 -12.28 -7.57 -51.10
CA SER A 271 -12.13 -6.54 -52.16
C SER A 271 -12.65 -6.94 -53.55
N SER A 272 -12.80 -8.24 -53.81
CA SER A 272 -13.38 -8.77 -55.06
C SER A 272 -14.88 -8.47 -55.23
N TYR A 273 -15.61 -8.19 -54.15
CA TYR A 273 -17.06 -7.91 -54.17
C TYR A 273 -17.42 -6.68 -53.30
N PRO A 274 -17.15 -5.45 -53.76
CA PRO A 274 -17.27 -4.24 -52.94
C PRO A 274 -18.69 -3.98 -52.41
N ARG A 275 -19.73 -4.21 -53.22
CA ARG A 275 -21.12 -4.04 -52.77
C ARG A 275 -21.54 -5.02 -51.67
N LEU A 276 -20.98 -6.23 -51.69
CA LEU A 276 -21.23 -7.22 -50.65
C LEU A 276 -20.47 -6.85 -49.38
N ALA A 277 -19.23 -6.36 -49.51
CA ALA A 277 -18.43 -5.89 -48.39
C ALA A 277 -19.14 -4.76 -47.62
N ASP A 278 -19.70 -3.76 -48.32
CA ASP A 278 -20.43 -2.64 -47.70
C ASP A 278 -21.66 -3.12 -46.90
N GLU A 279 -22.45 -4.04 -47.46
CA GLU A 279 -23.65 -4.57 -46.77
C GLU A 279 -23.28 -5.47 -45.58
N VAL A 280 -22.20 -6.25 -45.69
CA VAL A 280 -21.68 -7.06 -44.59
C VAL A 280 -21.13 -6.17 -43.47
N GLU A 281 -20.38 -5.13 -43.80
CA GLU A 281 -19.87 -4.14 -42.84
C GLU A 281 -21.02 -3.48 -42.08
N ARG A 282 -22.04 -3.02 -42.81
CA ARG A 282 -23.22 -2.38 -42.24
C ARG A 282 -23.97 -3.32 -41.30
N ALA A 283 -24.21 -4.56 -41.72
CA ALA A 283 -24.93 -5.55 -40.91
C ALA A 283 -24.17 -5.90 -39.62
N ILE A 284 -22.85 -6.11 -39.72
CA ILE A 284 -22.01 -6.46 -38.57
C ILE A 284 -21.87 -5.27 -37.61
N ASN A 285 -21.58 -4.07 -38.11
CA ASN A 285 -21.46 -2.88 -37.26
C ASN A 285 -22.78 -2.53 -36.55
N SER A 286 -23.92 -2.72 -37.22
CA SER A 286 -25.23 -2.57 -36.58
C SER A 286 -25.41 -3.58 -35.44
N ARG A 287 -24.95 -4.83 -35.62
CA ARG A 287 -25.05 -5.87 -34.60
C ARG A 287 -24.10 -5.63 -33.42
N ILE A 288 -22.87 -5.18 -33.69
CA ILE A 288 -21.89 -4.81 -32.65
C ILE A 288 -22.45 -3.69 -31.78
N ARG A 289 -23.01 -2.64 -32.39
CA ARG A 289 -23.59 -1.50 -31.66
C ARG A 289 -24.81 -1.89 -30.84
N GLU A 290 -25.69 -2.75 -31.38
CA GLU A 290 -26.83 -3.28 -30.63
C GLU A 290 -26.37 -4.10 -29.41
N SER A 291 -25.32 -4.92 -29.58
CA SER A 291 -24.75 -5.71 -28.50
C SER A 291 -24.07 -4.84 -27.44
N GLU A 292 -23.30 -3.83 -27.85
CA GLU A 292 -22.63 -2.88 -26.95
C GLU A 292 -23.62 -2.24 -25.98
N VAL A 293 -24.72 -1.69 -26.49
CA VAL A 293 -25.75 -1.02 -25.66
C VAL A 293 -26.32 -2.01 -24.65
N LYS A 294 -26.71 -3.21 -25.09
CA LYS A 294 -27.26 -4.25 -24.20
C LYS A 294 -26.26 -4.66 -23.12
N THR A 295 -24.98 -4.83 -23.46
CA THR A 295 -23.95 -5.21 -22.49
C THR A 295 -23.67 -4.08 -21.50
N LYS A 296 -23.61 -2.83 -21.95
CA LYS A 296 -23.46 -1.66 -21.06
C LYS A 296 -24.62 -1.56 -20.08
N ASP A 297 -25.85 -1.74 -20.54
CA ASP A 297 -27.04 -1.70 -19.69
C ASP A 297 -27.05 -2.86 -18.68
N GLN A 298 -26.70 -4.07 -19.13
CA GLN A 298 -26.57 -5.22 -18.24
C GLN A 298 -25.53 -4.97 -17.12
N LEU A 299 -24.37 -4.38 -17.44
CA LEU A 299 -23.34 -4.10 -16.45
C LEU A 299 -23.71 -2.97 -15.50
N ARG A 300 -24.48 -1.97 -15.96
CA ARG A 300 -25.11 -0.97 -15.08
C ARG A 300 -26.05 -1.65 -14.09
N SER A 301 -26.96 -2.52 -14.56
CA SER A 301 -27.87 -3.25 -13.68
C SER A 301 -27.14 -4.19 -12.71
N LEU A 302 -26.09 -4.88 -13.16
CA LEU A 302 -25.27 -5.70 -12.26
C LEU A 302 -24.61 -4.85 -11.17
N THR A 303 -24.10 -3.67 -11.51
CA THR A 303 -23.55 -2.74 -10.52
C THR A 303 -24.63 -2.26 -9.55
N GLU A 304 -25.81 -1.92 -10.04
CA GLU A 304 -26.96 -1.53 -9.20
C GLU A 304 -27.37 -2.64 -8.24
N TYR A 305 -27.37 -3.92 -8.66
CA TYR A 305 -27.65 -5.05 -7.78
C TYR A 305 -26.62 -5.17 -6.65
N GLN A 306 -25.32 -4.98 -6.96
CA GLN A 306 -24.27 -4.99 -5.94
C GLN A 306 -24.37 -3.80 -4.97
N LEU A 307 -24.89 -2.66 -5.42
CA LEU A 307 -25.13 -1.48 -4.58
C LEU A 307 -26.43 -1.57 -3.77
N ALA A 308 -27.40 -2.39 -4.20
CA ALA A 308 -28.69 -2.51 -3.57
C ALA A 308 -28.64 -3.36 -2.29
N TYR A 309 -27.79 -4.40 -2.27
CA TYR A 309 -27.67 -5.30 -1.13
C TYR A 309 -26.23 -5.82 -0.95
N MET A 310 -25.70 -5.66 0.26
CA MET A 310 -24.42 -6.24 0.65
C MET A 310 -24.65 -7.54 1.43
N ASN A 311 -24.18 -8.65 0.90
CA ASN A 311 -24.28 -9.94 1.57
C ASN A 311 -23.14 -10.13 2.59
N THR A 312 -23.42 -9.83 3.86
CA THR A 312 -22.49 -10.05 4.98
C THR A 312 -22.45 -11.50 5.46
N ASN A 313 -23.21 -12.42 4.85
CA ASN A 313 -23.18 -13.85 5.16
C ASN A 313 -22.33 -14.65 4.15
N HIS A 314 -21.58 -13.97 3.27
CA HIS A 314 -20.73 -14.63 2.28
C HIS A 314 -19.59 -15.41 2.95
N GLU A 315 -19.21 -16.57 2.42
CA GLU A 315 -18.18 -17.45 3.00
C GLU A 315 -16.82 -16.78 3.14
N ASP A 316 -16.45 -15.95 2.16
CA ASP A 316 -15.23 -15.15 2.19
C ASP A 316 -15.32 -13.91 3.09
N PHE A 317 -16.52 -13.56 3.59
CA PHE A 317 -16.69 -12.45 4.50
C PHE A 317 -16.37 -12.88 5.93
N ILE A 318 -15.14 -12.64 6.33
CA ILE A 318 -14.65 -12.79 7.71
C ILE A 318 -15.28 -11.67 8.55
N GLY A 319 -16.55 -11.83 8.92
CA GLY A 319 -17.31 -10.82 9.65
C GLY A 319 -16.72 -10.47 11.03
N PHE A 320 -17.39 -9.57 11.76
CA PHE A 320 -16.95 -9.03 13.04
C PHE A 320 -16.60 -10.08 14.11
N ASN A 321 -17.14 -11.30 14.03
CA ASN A 321 -16.90 -12.38 15.00
C ASN A 321 -15.49 -13.02 14.92
N ASN A 322 -14.83 -12.91 13.78
CA ASN A 322 -13.48 -13.46 13.57
C ASN A 322 -12.38 -12.37 13.56
N ALA A 323 -12.78 -11.09 13.62
CA ALA A 323 -11.88 -9.94 13.64
C ALA A 323 -11.46 -9.51 15.06
N ASP A 324 -11.90 -10.23 16.09
CA ASP A 324 -11.46 -10.02 17.47
C ASP A 324 -10.11 -10.73 17.67
N PRO A 325 -9.01 -10.01 18.01
CA PRO A 325 -7.70 -10.64 18.23
C PRO A 325 -7.69 -11.63 19.41
N GLN A 326 -8.78 -11.74 20.17
CA GLN A 326 -8.96 -12.74 21.22
C GLN A 326 -9.25 -14.16 20.69
N ASN A 327 -9.75 -14.33 19.45
CA ASN A 327 -10.08 -15.65 18.92
C ASN A 327 -8.92 -16.39 18.25
N ALA A 328 -7.81 -15.70 17.95
CA ALA A 328 -6.57 -16.36 17.51
C ALA A 328 -5.89 -17.18 18.64
N ASN A 329 -6.31 -17.00 19.90
CA ASN A 329 -5.75 -17.69 21.07
C ASN A 329 -6.72 -18.68 21.74
N GLN A 330 -7.84 -19.07 21.11
CA GLN A 330 -8.79 -20.01 21.72
C GLN A 330 -8.26 -21.45 21.86
N SER A 331 -7.06 -21.77 21.38
CA SER A 331 -6.38 -23.03 21.71
C SER A 331 -5.52 -22.95 22.99
N ALA A 332 -5.44 -21.81 23.68
CA ALA A 332 -4.64 -21.66 24.90
C ALA A 332 -5.34 -20.83 26.00
N LYS A 333 -6.19 -21.51 26.78
CA LYS A 333 -6.46 -21.31 28.22
C LYS A 333 -6.96 -19.93 28.72
N GLN A 334 -8.23 -19.96 29.17
CA GLN A 334 -8.73 -19.51 30.49
C GLN A 334 -8.39 -18.12 31.06
N LYS A 335 -9.47 -17.34 31.29
CA LYS A 335 -9.65 -16.22 32.25
C LYS A 335 -8.73 -15.01 32.08
N LEU A 336 -9.22 -13.98 31.38
CA LEU A 336 -8.76 -12.60 31.58
C LEU A 336 -9.96 -11.65 31.69
N GLY A 337 -10.38 -11.40 32.93
CA GLY A 337 -11.22 -10.24 33.29
C GLY A 337 -10.35 -9.20 33.99
N ASN A 338 -10.56 -7.91 33.67
CA ASN A 338 -9.88 -6.73 34.24
C ASN A 338 -8.35 -6.69 34.09
N GLN A 339 -7.86 -6.50 32.87
CA GLN A 339 -6.49 -6.01 32.68
C GLN A 339 -6.41 -4.49 32.94
N VAL A 340 -5.41 -4.08 33.70
CA VAL A 340 -5.05 -2.68 33.93
C VAL A 340 -4.36 -2.16 32.68
N ILE A 341 -4.94 -1.14 32.06
CA ILE A 341 -4.41 -0.47 30.87
C ILE A 341 -3.29 0.50 31.26
N CYS A 342 -3.53 1.31 32.30
CA CYS A 342 -2.50 2.19 32.86
C CYS A 342 -2.81 2.56 34.31
N SER A 343 -1.78 2.95 35.06
CA SER A 343 -1.91 3.50 36.40
C SER A 343 -0.92 4.64 36.63
N GLY A 344 -1.30 5.67 37.39
CA GLY A 344 -0.45 6.82 37.63
C GLY A 344 -1.05 7.88 38.56
N TRP A 345 -0.19 8.75 39.10
CA TRP A 345 -0.60 9.88 39.93
C TRP A 345 -1.22 11.00 39.10
N LEU A 346 -2.44 11.43 39.47
CA LEU A 346 -3.11 12.57 38.87
C LEU A 346 -3.65 13.52 39.95
N ALA A 347 -3.65 14.82 39.64
CA ALA A 347 -4.19 15.84 40.51
C ALA A 347 -5.64 16.17 40.15
N LEU A 348 -6.54 16.19 41.13
CA LEU A 348 -7.91 16.62 40.93
C LEU A 348 -8.05 18.11 41.28
N LEU A 349 -8.34 18.93 40.27
CA LEU A 349 -8.33 20.39 40.38
C LEU A 349 -9.57 21.00 41.05
N ASN A 350 -10.61 20.21 41.33
CA ASN A 350 -11.88 20.71 41.85
C ASN A 350 -12.17 20.17 43.27
N GLU A 351 -11.73 20.91 44.30
CA GLU A 351 -11.78 20.51 45.72
C GLU A 351 -13.20 20.36 46.29
N LYS A 352 -14.26 20.82 45.58
CA LYS A 352 -15.65 20.71 46.05
C LYS A 352 -16.33 19.37 45.76
N VAL A 353 -15.74 18.52 44.91
CA VAL A 353 -16.35 17.25 44.50
C VAL A 353 -16.02 16.12 45.47
N LEU A 354 -14.97 16.22 46.29
CA LEU A 354 -14.49 15.11 47.12
C LEU A 354 -14.07 15.56 48.53
N ARG A 355 -14.61 14.89 49.55
CA ARG A 355 -14.20 15.09 50.95
C ARG A 355 -12.85 14.42 51.21
N GLY A 356 -11.80 15.22 51.27
CA GLY A 356 -10.49 14.82 51.81
C GLY A 356 -9.36 15.59 51.14
N GLY A 357 -8.66 16.42 51.90
CA GLY A 357 -7.70 17.42 51.42
C GLY A 357 -6.36 16.91 50.83
N SER A 358 -6.34 15.79 50.11
CA SER A 358 -5.19 15.42 49.27
C SER A 358 -5.38 15.96 47.85
N ARG A 359 -4.35 16.60 47.29
CA ARG A 359 -4.38 17.14 45.91
C ARG A 359 -4.07 16.09 44.84
N TYR A 360 -3.46 14.97 45.22
CA TYR A 360 -3.03 13.90 44.30
C TYR A 360 -3.65 12.57 44.70
N TYR A 361 -4.07 11.80 43.69
CA TYR A 361 -4.63 10.46 43.83
C TYR A 361 -3.97 9.53 42.80
N TRP A 362 -3.86 8.25 43.15
CA TRP A 362 -3.35 7.20 42.28
C TRP A 362 -4.50 6.61 41.46
N PHE A 363 -4.49 6.80 40.15
CA PHE A 363 -5.54 6.30 39.26
C PHE A 363 -5.14 4.96 38.65
N VAL A 364 -6.11 4.07 38.49
CA VAL A 364 -5.98 2.79 37.82
C VAL A 364 -7.10 2.71 36.78
N LEU A 365 -6.70 2.74 35.51
CA LEU A 365 -7.57 2.61 34.36
C LEU A 365 -7.56 1.15 33.91
N THR A 366 -8.74 0.53 33.93
CA THR A 366 -8.98 -0.80 33.36
C THR A 366 -9.83 -0.67 32.10
N THR A 367 -10.01 -1.77 31.38
CA THR A 367 -10.91 -1.85 30.22
C THR A 367 -12.36 -1.48 30.53
N GLU A 368 -12.80 -1.59 31.79
CA GLU A 368 -14.20 -1.41 32.18
C GLU A 368 -14.44 -0.26 33.18
N SER A 369 -13.39 0.24 33.83
CA SER A 369 -13.54 1.21 34.93
C SER A 369 -12.31 2.08 35.13
N LEU A 370 -12.56 3.30 35.59
CA LEU A 370 -11.53 4.19 36.13
C LEU A 370 -11.73 4.27 37.64
N THR A 371 -10.73 3.81 38.39
CA THR A 371 -10.72 3.84 39.85
C THR A 371 -9.56 4.69 40.35
N TRP A 372 -9.70 5.31 41.52
CA TRP A 372 -8.61 6.06 42.14
C TRP A 372 -8.50 5.81 43.63
N TYR A 373 -7.26 5.87 44.11
CA TYR A 373 -6.83 5.53 45.46
C TYR A 373 -6.08 6.71 46.06
N ARG A 374 -6.04 6.81 47.40
CA ARG A 374 -5.24 7.83 48.06
C ARG A 374 -3.74 7.56 47.92
N ASN A 375 -3.36 6.28 47.95
CA ASN A 375 -1.99 5.80 47.93
C ASN A 375 -1.86 4.63 46.94
N GLU A 376 -0.64 4.27 46.55
CA GLU A 376 -0.35 3.14 45.63
C GLU A 376 -0.76 1.78 46.21
N GLU A 377 -0.86 1.65 47.54
CA GLU A 377 -1.38 0.46 48.21
C GLU A 377 -2.91 0.42 48.06
N VAL A 378 -3.36 -0.27 47.02
CA VAL A 378 -4.75 -0.53 46.57
C VAL A 378 -5.58 -1.27 47.64
N SER A 379 -5.77 -0.65 48.81
CA SER A 379 -6.38 -1.29 49.99
C SER A 379 -7.81 -0.81 50.24
N HIS A 380 -8.15 0.43 49.88
CA HIS A 380 -9.49 1.00 50.03
C HIS A 380 -9.94 1.79 48.80
N TYR A 381 -11.04 1.35 48.19
CA TYR A 381 -11.72 2.07 47.11
C TYR A 381 -12.29 3.37 47.63
N PHE A 382 -11.95 4.49 46.98
CA PHE A 382 -12.57 5.77 47.32
C PHE A 382 -13.82 6.04 46.48
N TYR A 383 -13.82 5.68 45.19
CA TYR A 383 -15.00 5.80 44.33
C TYR A 383 -14.84 4.91 43.07
N PHE A 384 -15.96 4.43 42.53
CA PHE A 384 -16.01 3.59 41.33
C PHE A 384 -16.83 4.29 40.24
N LEU A 385 -16.19 4.65 39.12
CA LEU A 385 -16.90 5.13 37.94
C LEU A 385 -16.99 3.99 36.93
N ARG A 386 -18.18 3.40 36.81
CA ARG A 386 -18.47 2.45 35.74
C ARG A 386 -18.88 3.23 34.52
N TYR A 387 -18.16 3.06 33.41
CA TYR A 387 -18.68 3.46 32.11
C TYR A 387 -19.76 2.44 31.74
N PHE A 388 -21.00 2.71 32.12
CA PHE A 388 -22.13 2.13 31.40
C PHE A 388 -22.21 2.92 30.09
N CYS A 389 -21.70 2.32 29.03
CA CYS A 389 -22.03 2.77 27.69
C CYS A 389 -23.45 2.37 27.33
#